data_AF-A0A950FTJ3-F1
#
_entry.id   AF-A0A950FTJ3-F1
#
_cell.length_a   1.000
_cell.length_b   1.000
_cell.length_c   1.000
_cell.angle_alpha   90.00
_cell.angle_beta   90.00
_cell.angle_gamma   90.00
#
_symmetry.space_group_name_H-M   'P 1'
#
loop_
_entity.id
_entity.type
_entity.pdbx_description
1 polymer ?
#
loop_
_entity_poly.entity_id
_entity_poly.type
_entity_poly.pdbx_seq_one_letter_code
_entity_poly.pdbx_strand_id
1 'polypeptide(L)'
;MDRTSSILPEPEPALLADARGHIAPDGLALDVTWTAPPGHRLPPRFKVNAGYEIVAVNGVPARQARERGEDPSETRVELALTPADPDAATVEFSIRGMPSPPGVRFGDAEIELDGLATWLPVPVPPEPLRWNCDLTFPTGMTAVTSTTLSGVTAIAIRGAAHLRHDSLPETFGACGAAELRLGASLVQRGVALWSRFLPELSQPTVRIAIVNRPRSTFCYTRPGLIRLASGVLRGPPAAVVVHEAGHLWWGTRAVFADDAHWVAESLAEYGLHLACDAGTYPDYRRATLDALRTLNDGRLPRDGLAALSGSPGKVAAFILRAKGGFAVAALRKTLGEDAFRDLLYRLDRAAGRGALTSAGFLALAATVSGRSLTTFARRWVD
;
A
#
# COMPACT_ATOMS: atom_id res chain seq x y z
N MET A 1 -18.42 33.63 9.87
CA MET A 1 -17.76 32.41 10.37
C MET A 1 -18.65 31.25 9.98
N ASP A 2 -18.42 30.71 8.79
CA ASP A 2 -19.30 29.71 8.18
C ASP A 2 -18.99 28.33 8.74
N ARG A 3 -20.06 27.60 9.09
CA ARG A 3 -19.98 26.16 9.41
C ARG A 3 -19.70 25.43 8.10
N THR A 4 -18.42 25.18 7.79
CA THR A 4 -18.05 24.18 6.79
C THR A 4 -18.55 22.83 7.30
N SER A 5 -19.71 22.39 6.81
CA SER A 5 -20.14 20.99 6.94
C SER A 5 -18.98 20.13 6.42
N SER A 6 -18.43 19.27 7.28
CA SER A 6 -17.35 18.38 6.88
C SER A 6 -17.84 17.52 5.71
N ILE A 7 -17.30 17.76 4.51
CA ILE A 7 -17.51 16.89 3.33
C ILE A 7 -16.85 15.51 3.58
N LEU A 8 -15.99 15.42 4.60
CA LEU A 8 -15.31 14.19 4.95
C LEU A 8 -16.17 13.37 5.92
N PRO A 9 -16.32 12.05 5.69
CA PRO A 9 -17.05 11.18 6.60
C PRO A 9 -16.39 11.17 8.00
N GLU A 10 -17.20 10.90 9.02
CA GLU A 10 -16.69 10.55 10.33
C GLU A 10 -15.96 9.20 10.24
N PRO A 11 -14.87 8.97 11.00
CA PRO A 11 -14.17 7.70 10.95
C PRO A 11 -15.10 6.58 11.40
N GLU A 12 -15.31 5.59 10.53
CA GLU A 12 -16.13 4.44 10.85
C GLU A 12 -15.51 3.63 12.01
N PRO A 13 -16.33 3.08 12.91
CA PRO A 13 -15.86 2.16 13.95
C PRO A 13 -15.20 0.95 13.28
N ALA A 14 -13.93 0.71 13.61
CA ALA A 14 -13.11 -0.33 12.99
C ALA A 14 -13.07 -1.59 13.86
N LEU A 15 -13.08 -2.77 13.22
CA LEU A 15 -12.76 -4.02 13.91
C LEU A 15 -11.31 -3.99 14.40
N LEU A 16 -11.08 -4.51 15.60
CA LEU A 16 -9.74 -4.69 16.15
C LEU A 16 -9.28 -6.13 15.89
N ALA A 17 -8.08 -6.29 15.36
CA ALA A 17 -7.42 -7.57 15.15
C ALA A 17 -6.11 -7.63 15.93
N ASP A 18 -5.99 -8.59 16.83
CA ASP A 18 -4.77 -8.89 17.57
C ASP A 18 -4.16 -10.18 17.02
N ALA A 19 -2.99 -10.08 16.38
CA ALA A 19 -2.23 -11.22 15.87
C ALA A 19 -0.98 -11.46 16.72
N ARG A 20 -0.84 -12.66 17.29
CA ARG A 20 0.29 -13.04 18.15
C ARG A 20 0.87 -14.38 17.75
N GLY A 21 2.18 -14.54 17.88
CA GLY A 21 2.82 -15.85 17.79
C GLY A 21 4.18 -15.84 17.13
N HIS A 22 4.50 -16.92 16.42
CA HIS A 22 5.83 -17.19 15.90
C HIS A 22 5.85 -17.38 14.38
N ILE A 23 6.85 -16.79 13.73
CA ILE A 23 7.08 -16.91 12.29
C ILE A 23 8.52 -17.38 12.07
N ALA A 24 8.70 -18.55 11.45
CA ALA A 24 9.98 -19.22 11.24
C ALA A 24 10.12 -19.71 9.78
N PRO A 25 11.32 -20.09 9.32
CA PRO A 25 11.55 -20.51 7.93
C PRO A 25 10.72 -21.72 7.45
N ASP A 26 10.21 -22.54 8.37
CA ASP A 26 9.36 -23.70 8.10
C ASP A 26 7.85 -23.38 8.14
N GLY A 27 7.47 -22.17 8.55
CA GLY A 27 6.08 -21.71 8.54
C GLY A 27 5.77 -20.72 9.67
N LEU A 28 4.49 -20.56 9.95
CA LEU A 28 4.01 -19.74 11.06
C LEU A 28 3.08 -20.54 11.97
N ALA A 29 2.98 -20.07 13.21
CA ALA A 29 2.00 -20.50 14.19
C ALA A 29 1.51 -19.26 14.93
N LEU A 30 0.26 -18.87 14.65
CA LEU A 30 -0.30 -17.61 15.14
C LEU A 30 -1.69 -17.81 15.72
N ASP A 31 -1.99 -17.04 16.75
CA ASP A 31 -3.32 -16.82 17.27
C ASP A 31 -3.77 -15.42 16.83
N VAL A 32 -4.97 -15.34 16.24
CA VAL A 32 -5.55 -14.10 15.72
C VAL A 32 -6.91 -13.89 16.36
N THR A 33 -7.07 -12.84 17.15
CA THR A 33 -8.34 -12.48 17.78
C THR A 33 -8.93 -11.26 17.08
N TRP A 34 -10.18 -11.36 16.65
CA TRP A 34 -10.97 -10.24 16.15
C TRP A 34 -11.95 -9.80 17.20
N THR A 35 -12.11 -8.49 17.37
CA THR A 35 -13.05 -7.87 18.31
C THR A 35 -13.89 -6.82 17.59
N ALA A 36 -15.21 -6.98 17.64
CA ALA A 36 -16.15 -5.97 17.16
C ALA A 36 -16.29 -4.81 18.16
N PRO A 37 -16.40 -3.55 17.69
CA PRO A 37 -16.76 -2.42 18.53
C PRO A 37 -18.12 -2.63 19.23
N PRO A 38 -18.39 -1.95 20.35
CA PRO A 38 -19.70 -1.99 20.99
C PRO A 38 -20.83 -1.69 20.00
N GLY A 39 -21.88 -2.52 20.01
CA GLY A 39 -23.03 -2.39 19.10
C GLY A 39 -22.80 -2.88 17.66
N HIS A 40 -21.61 -3.40 17.34
CA HIS A 40 -21.29 -3.97 16.03
C HIS A 40 -21.19 -5.49 16.13
N ARG A 41 -21.41 -6.15 15.00
CA ARG A 41 -21.30 -7.61 14.87
C ARG A 41 -20.09 -7.96 14.02
N LEU A 42 -19.48 -9.10 14.32
CA LEU A 42 -18.46 -9.66 13.45
C LEU A 42 -19.09 -10.15 12.13
N PRO A 43 -18.36 -10.05 11.01
CA PRO A 43 -18.84 -10.56 9.74
C PRO A 43 -18.94 -12.09 9.80
N PRO A 44 -19.91 -12.69 9.07
CA PRO A 44 -20.16 -14.13 9.13
C PRO A 44 -19.09 -14.97 8.42
N ARG A 45 -18.25 -14.32 7.61
CA ARG A 45 -17.27 -14.94 6.73
C ARG A 45 -15.92 -14.25 6.84
N PHE A 46 -14.87 -15.08 6.83
CA PHE A 46 -13.49 -14.63 6.74
C PHE A 46 -12.81 -15.33 5.57
N LYS A 47 -11.95 -14.62 4.85
CA LYS A 47 -11.08 -15.17 3.82
C LYS A 47 -9.63 -15.19 4.30
N VAL A 48 -8.89 -16.22 3.93
CA VAL A 48 -7.44 -16.31 4.12
C VAL A 48 -6.80 -16.98 2.90
N ASN A 49 -5.52 -16.68 2.64
CA ASN A 49 -4.75 -17.43 1.63
C ASN A 49 -4.68 -18.93 1.98
N ALA A 50 -4.53 -19.80 0.99
CA ALA A 50 -4.28 -21.21 1.24
C ALA A 50 -2.86 -21.47 1.72
N GLY A 51 -2.59 -22.74 2.06
CA GLY A 51 -1.32 -23.18 2.63
C GLY A 51 -1.31 -23.18 4.16
N TYR A 52 -2.40 -22.72 4.78
CA TYR A 52 -2.65 -22.84 6.21
C TYR A 52 -3.58 -24.01 6.55
N GLU A 53 -3.38 -24.49 7.78
CA GLU A 53 -4.40 -25.14 8.58
C GLU A 53 -4.91 -24.13 9.61
N ILE A 54 -6.22 -23.86 9.60
CA ILE A 54 -6.89 -23.22 10.72
C ILE A 54 -7.28 -24.33 11.68
N VAL A 55 -6.56 -24.37 12.80
CA VAL A 55 -6.62 -25.43 13.80
C VAL A 55 -7.92 -25.32 14.59
N ALA A 56 -8.33 -24.10 14.96
CA ALA A 56 -9.54 -23.85 15.72
C ALA A 56 -10.13 -22.47 15.45
N VAL A 57 -11.44 -22.36 15.66
CA VAL A 57 -12.20 -21.11 15.77
C VAL A 57 -12.90 -21.11 17.13
N ASN A 58 -12.60 -20.13 17.99
CA ASN A 58 -13.11 -20.07 19.38
C ASN A 58 -12.88 -21.38 20.16
N GLY A 59 -11.70 -21.99 19.99
CA GLY A 59 -11.32 -23.26 20.63
C GLY A 59 -12.00 -24.51 20.03
N VAL A 60 -12.88 -24.37 19.03
CA VAL A 60 -13.53 -25.50 18.35
C VAL A 60 -12.82 -25.78 17.02
N PRO A 61 -12.52 -27.04 16.66
CA PRO A 61 -11.93 -27.36 15.36
C PRO A 61 -12.71 -26.74 14.20
N ALA A 62 -12.01 -25.97 13.36
CA ALA A 62 -12.64 -25.20 12.30
C ALA A 62 -13.16 -26.13 11.19
N ARG A 63 -14.42 -25.94 10.77
CA ARG A 63 -14.91 -26.54 9.52
C ARG A 63 -14.52 -25.64 8.36
N GLN A 64 -13.49 -26.04 7.62
CA GLN A 64 -13.00 -25.28 6.47
C GLN A 64 -13.78 -25.68 5.21
N ALA A 65 -14.40 -24.71 4.54
CA ALA A 65 -14.86 -24.87 3.18
C ALA A 65 -13.79 -24.30 2.24
N ARG A 66 -13.27 -25.13 1.33
CA ARG A 66 -12.36 -24.66 0.29
C ARG A 66 -13.19 -24.28 -0.93
N GLU A 67 -13.38 -22.99 -1.14
CA GLU A 67 -13.89 -22.49 -2.41
C GLU A 67 -12.70 -22.12 -3.29
N ARG A 68 -12.70 -22.62 -4.53
CA ARG A 68 -11.64 -22.25 -5.48
C ARG A 68 -11.96 -20.85 -6.00
N GLY A 69 -11.10 -19.88 -5.70
CA GLY A 69 -11.20 -18.53 -6.26
C GLY A 69 -11.07 -18.55 -7.79
N GLU A 70 -11.53 -17.46 -8.43
CA GLU A 70 -11.40 -17.27 -9.88
C GLU A 70 -9.93 -17.16 -10.32
N ASP A 71 -9.06 -16.65 -9.46
CA ASP A 71 -7.61 -16.65 -9.69
C ASP A 71 -7.01 -17.99 -9.22
N PRO A 72 -6.44 -18.81 -10.11
CA PRO A 72 -5.83 -20.09 -9.75
C PRO A 72 -4.60 -19.95 -8.82
N SER A 73 -4.03 -18.75 -8.68
CA SER A 73 -2.99 -18.43 -7.70
C SER A 73 -3.54 -17.99 -6.34
N GLU A 74 -4.80 -17.55 -6.28
CA GLU A 74 -5.51 -17.29 -5.04
C GLU A 74 -6.37 -18.51 -4.67
N THR A 75 -5.74 -19.54 -4.09
CA THR A 75 -6.56 -20.49 -3.34
C THR A 75 -7.00 -19.76 -2.07
N ARG A 76 -8.23 -19.27 -2.03
CA ARG A 76 -8.82 -18.64 -0.84
C ARG A 76 -9.51 -19.73 -0.04
N VAL A 77 -9.29 -19.77 1.27
CA VAL A 77 -10.09 -20.60 2.17
C VAL A 77 -11.11 -19.68 2.80
N GLU A 78 -12.38 -20.04 2.69
CA GLU A 78 -13.44 -19.29 3.33
C GLU A 78 -13.92 -20.01 4.57
N LEU A 79 -14.00 -19.23 5.64
CA LEU A 79 -14.36 -19.69 6.96
C LEU A 79 -15.76 -19.21 7.23
N ALA A 80 -16.71 -20.13 7.08
CA ALA A 80 -18.03 -19.94 7.65
C ALA A 80 -17.89 -20.08 9.17
N LEU A 81 -18.16 -18.99 9.90
CA LEU A 81 -18.39 -19.10 11.33
C LEU A 81 -19.66 -19.94 11.51
N THR A 82 -19.49 -21.21 11.87
CA THR A 82 -20.62 -22.02 12.34
C THR A 82 -21.03 -21.38 13.67
N PRO A 83 -22.32 -21.06 13.90
CA PRO A 83 -22.69 -20.09 14.93
C PRO A 83 -22.38 -20.62 16.33
N ALA A 84 -21.18 -20.32 16.82
CA ALA A 84 -20.90 -20.17 18.23
C ALA A 84 -21.30 -18.73 18.55
N ASP A 85 -22.60 -18.55 18.77
CA ASP A 85 -23.24 -17.28 19.14
C ASP A 85 -23.15 -16.16 18.05
N PRO A 86 -24.24 -15.86 17.31
CA PRO A 86 -24.26 -14.75 16.35
C PRO A 86 -24.10 -13.37 17.01
N ASP A 87 -24.17 -13.29 18.34
CA ASP A 87 -23.92 -12.08 19.13
C ASP A 87 -22.51 -12.05 19.74
N ALA A 88 -21.62 -12.98 19.37
CA ALA A 88 -20.24 -12.98 19.82
C ALA A 88 -19.51 -11.69 19.37
N ALA A 89 -19.00 -10.94 20.36
CA ALA A 89 -18.19 -9.76 20.12
C ALA A 89 -16.77 -10.10 19.63
N THR A 90 -16.34 -11.36 19.80
CA THR A 90 -14.97 -11.81 19.51
C THR A 90 -14.92 -13.12 18.75
N VAL A 91 -13.95 -13.26 17.84
CA VAL A 91 -13.59 -14.54 17.22
C VAL A 91 -12.09 -14.78 17.24
N GLU A 92 -11.66 -15.96 17.67
CA GLU A 92 -10.27 -16.37 17.75
C GLU A 92 -9.95 -17.42 16.68
N PHE A 93 -8.85 -17.24 15.95
CA PHE A 93 -8.32 -18.18 14.98
C PHE A 93 -6.94 -18.64 15.43
N SER A 94 -6.70 -19.96 15.46
CA SER A 94 -5.33 -20.50 15.53
C SER A 94 -4.93 -21.00 14.16
N ILE A 95 -3.92 -20.37 13.55
CA ILE A 95 -3.43 -20.70 12.21
C ILE A 95 -2.01 -21.28 12.27
N ARG A 96 -1.77 -22.33 11.47
CA ARG A 96 -0.46 -22.97 11.33
C ARG A 96 -0.15 -23.29 9.88
N GLY A 97 1.13 -23.28 9.51
CA GLY A 97 1.60 -23.71 8.20
C GLY A 97 2.25 -22.58 7.40
N MET A 98 2.23 -22.70 6.08
CA MET A 98 2.95 -21.79 5.18
C MET A 98 1.98 -21.26 4.13
N PRO A 99 1.66 -19.95 4.13
CA PRO A 99 0.83 -19.36 3.09
C PRO A 99 1.41 -19.64 1.71
N SER A 100 0.51 -19.90 0.77
CA SER A 100 0.85 -19.99 -0.63
C SER A 100 1.19 -18.60 -1.18
N PRO A 101 2.15 -18.50 -2.11
CA PRO A 101 2.36 -17.29 -2.91
C PRO A 101 1.07 -16.85 -3.64
N PRO A 102 0.96 -15.59 -4.10
CA PRO A 102 2.03 -14.57 -4.19
C PRO A 102 2.29 -13.83 -2.87
N GLY A 103 3.40 -13.08 -2.82
CA GLY A 103 3.66 -12.16 -1.71
C GLY A 103 4.21 -12.80 -0.42
N VAL A 104 4.44 -14.12 -0.41
CA VAL A 104 5.03 -14.78 0.74
C VAL A 104 6.30 -15.56 0.40
N ARG A 105 7.32 -15.39 1.25
CA ARG A 105 8.58 -16.12 1.20
C ARG A 105 9.03 -16.50 2.60
N PHE A 106 9.40 -17.76 2.74
CA PHE A 106 9.99 -18.32 3.93
C PHE A 106 11.36 -18.90 3.58
N GLY A 107 12.38 -18.55 4.36
CA GLY A 107 13.72 -19.07 4.19
C GLY A 107 14.62 -18.68 5.35
N ASP A 108 15.72 -19.41 5.52
CA ASP A 108 16.62 -19.22 6.66
C ASP A 108 17.23 -17.82 6.73
N ALA A 109 17.47 -17.21 5.57
CA ALA A 109 18.07 -15.89 5.47
C ALA A 109 17.05 -14.75 5.53
N GLU A 110 15.81 -14.98 5.07
CA GLU A 110 14.82 -13.95 4.84
C GLU A 110 13.41 -14.53 4.91
N ILE A 111 12.54 -13.85 5.65
CA ILE A 111 11.10 -14.07 5.69
C ILE A 111 10.43 -12.78 5.21
N GLU A 112 9.54 -12.90 4.23
CA GLU A 112 8.77 -11.78 3.69
C GLU A 112 7.30 -12.19 3.57
N LEU A 113 6.44 -11.47 4.28
CA LEU A 113 4.99 -11.58 4.26
C LEU A 113 4.43 -10.24 3.80
N ASP A 114 4.02 -10.16 2.53
CA ASP A 114 3.44 -8.95 1.95
C ASP A 114 1.93 -8.88 2.24
N GLY A 115 1.49 -7.82 2.91
CA GLY A 115 0.12 -7.63 3.40
C GLY A 115 -0.96 -7.41 2.34
N LEU A 116 -0.63 -7.44 1.04
CA LEU A 116 -1.65 -7.49 -0.04
C LEU A 116 -2.26 -8.89 -0.17
N ALA A 117 -1.46 -9.93 0.09
CA ALA A 117 -1.92 -11.31 0.07
C ALA A 117 -2.27 -11.65 1.53
N THR A 118 -3.55 -11.65 1.87
CA THR A 118 -4.08 -11.78 3.25
C THR A 118 -3.72 -13.14 3.84
N TRP A 119 -2.48 -13.21 4.33
CA TRP A 119 -1.86 -14.35 5.00
C TRP A 119 -2.40 -14.47 6.44
N LEU A 120 -3.17 -13.48 6.89
CA LEU A 120 -4.05 -13.51 8.05
C LEU A 120 -5.52 -13.57 7.59
N PRO A 121 -6.43 -14.18 8.38
CA PRO A 121 -7.87 -14.13 8.11
C PRO A 121 -8.34 -12.68 8.05
N VAL A 122 -9.10 -12.30 7.03
CA VAL A 122 -9.72 -10.97 6.93
C VAL A 122 -11.22 -11.10 6.67
N PRO A 123 -12.03 -10.13 7.12
CA PRO A 123 -13.48 -10.17 6.96
C PRO A 123 -13.94 -10.11 5.50
N VAL A 124 -15.11 -10.72 5.24
CA VAL A 124 -15.85 -10.63 3.96
C VAL A 124 -17.31 -10.25 4.25
N PRO A 125 -17.80 -9.07 3.81
CA PRO A 125 -17.08 -8.04 3.04
C PRO A 125 -15.95 -7.38 3.86
N PRO A 126 -15.00 -6.68 3.20
CA PRO A 126 -13.97 -5.93 3.90
C PRO A 126 -14.59 -4.88 4.83
N GLU A 127 -14.11 -4.82 6.06
CA GLU A 127 -14.48 -3.82 7.07
C GLU A 127 -13.26 -2.92 7.34
N PRO A 128 -13.42 -1.71 7.92
CA PRO A 128 -12.29 -0.98 8.46
C PRO A 128 -11.59 -1.79 9.57
N LEU A 129 -10.26 -1.99 9.44
CA LEU A 129 -9.48 -2.83 10.35
C LEU A 129 -8.39 -2.03 11.08
N ARG A 130 -8.15 -2.37 12.35
CA ARG A 130 -6.97 -1.97 13.11
C ARG A 130 -6.23 -3.22 13.56
N TRP A 131 -4.92 -3.25 13.35
CA TRP A 131 -4.08 -4.39 13.69
C TRP A 131 -3.14 -4.07 14.85
N ASN A 132 -3.13 -4.95 15.83
CA ASN A 132 -2.09 -5.08 16.83
C ASN A 132 -1.31 -6.36 16.53
N CYS A 133 0.01 -6.27 16.45
CA CYS A 133 0.85 -7.41 16.09
C CYS A 133 1.95 -7.62 17.12
N ASP A 134 1.97 -8.79 17.74
CA ASP A 134 3.05 -9.27 18.60
C ASP A 134 3.66 -10.53 17.98
N LEU A 135 4.56 -10.31 17.01
CA LEU A 135 5.14 -11.35 16.18
C LEU A 135 6.59 -11.59 16.59
N THR A 136 6.91 -12.84 16.89
CA THR A 136 8.27 -13.28 17.18
C THR A 136 8.91 -13.94 15.97
N PHE A 137 10.21 -13.75 15.81
CA PHE A 137 11.02 -14.30 14.73
C PHE A 137 12.23 -15.04 15.32
N PRO A 138 12.87 -15.96 14.58
CA PRO A 138 14.07 -16.65 15.01
C PRO A 138 15.17 -15.69 15.48
N THR A 139 15.93 -16.12 16.49
CA THR A 139 17.09 -15.41 16.99
C THR A 139 18.06 -15.04 15.86
N GLY A 140 18.53 -13.79 15.88
CA GLY A 140 19.45 -13.25 14.87
C GLY A 140 18.78 -12.67 13.63
N MET A 141 17.44 -12.66 13.56
CA MET A 141 16.69 -11.90 12.56
C MET A 141 16.39 -10.48 13.05
N THR A 142 16.55 -9.51 12.16
CA THR A 142 15.99 -8.15 12.32
C THR A 142 14.66 -8.10 11.61
N ALA A 143 13.60 -7.73 12.32
CA ALA A 143 12.25 -7.68 11.78
C ALA A 143 11.66 -6.27 11.76
N VAL A 144 10.75 -6.05 10.82
CA VAL A 144 9.82 -4.92 10.77
C VAL A 144 8.43 -5.43 10.43
N THR A 145 7.44 -4.83 11.08
CA THR A 145 6.03 -5.01 10.75
C THR A 145 5.44 -3.67 10.31
N SER A 146 4.45 -3.73 9.45
CA SER A 146 3.64 -2.58 9.04
C SER A 146 2.20 -3.06 8.86
N THR A 147 1.23 -2.23 9.17
CA THR A 147 -0.18 -2.60 9.13
C THR A 147 -0.95 -1.66 8.21
N THR A 148 -1.90 -2.21 7.45
CA THR A 148 -2.84 -1.48 6.59
C THR A 148 -4.27 -1.89 6.95
N LEU A 149 -5.26 -1.23 6.35
CA LEU A 149 -6.65 -1.70 6.42
C LEU A 149 -6.82 -3.08 5.78
N SER A 150 -5.92 -3.47 4.86
CA SER A 150 -6.03 -4.71 4.10
C SER A 150 -5.19 -5.86 4.68
N GLY A 151 -4.32 -5.62 5.66
CA GLY A 151 -3.51 -6.68 6.25
C GLY A 151 -2.25 -6.21 6.97
N VAL A 152 -1.36 -7.16 7.22
CA VAL A 152 -0.10 -6.95 7.92
C VAL A 152 1.04 -7.30 6.98
N THR A 153 2.05 -6.44 6.88
CA THR A 153 3.33 -6.78 6.26
C THR A 153 4.33 -7.14 7.36
N ALA A 154 5.09 -8.20 7.16
CA ALA A 154 6.21 -8.58 8.03
C ALA A 154 7.44 -8.92 7.19
N ILE A 155 8.58 -8.30 7.50
CA ILE A 155 9.86 -8.61 6.85
C ILE A 155 10.89 -8.89 7.93
N ALA A 156 11.52 -10.05 7.88
CA ALA A 156 12.58 -10.47 8.78
C ALA A 156 13.82 -10.90 7.99
N ILE A 157 14.99 -10.36 8.35
CA ILE A 157 16.26 -10.62 7.65
C ILE A 157 17.31 -11.07 8.67
N ARG A 158 17.89 -12.25 8.44
CA ARG A 158 18.96 -12.79 9.29
C ARG A 158 20.26 -12.04 9.06
N GLY A 159 20.93 -11.66 10.15
CA GLY A 159 22.22 -10.97 10.06
C GLY A 159 22.16 -9.66 9.30
N ALA A 160 20.99 -9.00 9.29
CA ALA A 160 20.79 -7.75 8.57
C ALA A 160 21.85 -6.73 8.98
N ALA A 161 22.46 -6.08 7.99
CA ALA A 161 23.25 -4.89 8.25
C ALA A 161 22.31 -3.73 8.57
N HIS A 162 22.71 -2.87 9.50
CA HIS A 162 21.95 -1.72 9.95
C HIS A 162 22.66 -0.43 9.56
N LEU A 163 21.91 0.51 9.01
CA LEU A 163 22.32 1.89 8.82
C LEU A 163 21.47 2.76 9.74
N ARG A 164 22.13 3.33 10.76
CA ARG A 164 21.57 4.36 11.63
C ARG A 164 22.34 5.66 11.35
N HIS A 165 21.63 6.68 10.90
CA HIS A 165 22.20 7.97 10.57
C HIS A 165 21.13 9.04 10.80
N ASP A 166 21.45 10.12 11.51
CA ASP A 166 20.46 11.08 12.01
C ASP A 166 19.65 11.77 10.91
N SER A 167 20.24 11.93 9.72
CA SER A 167 19.59 12.54 8.56
C SER A 167 19.03 11.56 7.53
N LEU A 168 19.08 10.25 7.79
CA LEU A 168 18.55 9.23 6.88
C LEU A 168 17.52 8.35 7.60
N PRO A 169 16.54 7.81 6.87
CA PRO A 169 15.64 6.79 7.40
C PRO A 169 16.40 5.59 7.98
N GLU A 170 15.88 5.02 9.08
CA GLU A 170 16.39 3.76 9.59
C GLU A 170 16.31 2.70 8.49
N THR A 171 17.47 2.14 8.13
CA THR A 171 17.57 1.22 6.99
C THR A 171 18.28 -0.04 7.41
N PHE A 172 17.70 -1.19 7.07
CA PHE A 172 18.34 -2.48 7.30
C PHE A 172 18.14 -3.39 6.10
N GLY A 173 19.01 -4.39 5.94
CA GLY A 173 18.89 -5.28 4.80
C GLY A 173 19.94 -6.38 4.71
N ALA A 174 19.70 -7.31 3.78
CA ALA A 174 20.59 -8.41 3.43
C ALA A 174 21.66 -8.00 2.40
N CYS A 175 22.12 -6.74 2.48
CA CYS A 175 23.01 -6.13 1.50
C CYS A 175 24.13 -5.35 2.18
N GLY A 176 25.16 -4.96 1.41
CA GLY A 176 26.31 -4.23 1.96
C GLY A 176 25.95 -2.80 2.40
N ALA A 177 26.79 -2.19 3.24
CA ALA A 177 26.58 -0.82 3.74
C ALA A 177 26.44 0.23 2.62
N ALA A 178 27.12 0.04 1.48
CA ALA A 178 26.99 0.92 0.32
C ALA A 178 25.58 0.86 -0.30
N GLU A 179 25.02 -0.34 -0.47
CA GLU A 179 23.65 -0.53 -0.96
C GLU A 179 22.63 0.05 0.03
N LEU A 180 22.81 -0.15 1.35
CA LEU A 180 21.94 0.47 2.37
C LEU A 180 21.94 2.00 2.27
N ARG A 181 23.12 2.62 2.19
CA ARG A 181 23.24 4.09 2.07
C ARG A 181 22.62 4.61 0.77
N LEU A 182 22.81 3.89 -0.33
CA LEU A 182 22.22 4.26 -1.62
C LEU A 182 20.69 4.20 -1.56
N GLY A 183 20.13 3.11 -1.03
CA GLY A 183 18.69 2.95 -0.83
C GLY A 183 18.11 4.05 0.04
N ALA A 184 18.71 4.29 1.21
CA ALA A 184 18.31 5.37 2.12
C ALA A 184 18.35 6.75 1.46
N SER A 185 19.42 7.04 0.71
CA SER A 185 19.57 8.31 0.00
C SER A 185 18.55 8.50 -1.12
N LEU A 186 18.18 7.43 -1.83
CA LEU A 186 17.17 7.49 -2.89
C LEU A 186 15.78 7.77 -2.31
N VAL A 187 15.42 7.09 -1.22
CA VAL A 187 14.14 7.36 -0.51
C VAL A 187 14.14 8.79 0.05
N GLN A 188 15.21 9.23 0.70
CA GLN A 188 15.30 10.58 1.26
C GLN A 188 15.17 11.66 0.17
N ARG A 189 15.71 11.42 -1.04
CA ARG A 189 15.50 12.33 -2.18
C ARG A 189 14.03 12.39 -2.59
N GLY A 190 13.34 11.26 -2.67
CA GLY A 190 11.90 11.22 -2.95
C GLY A 190 11.08 11.99 -1.90
N VAL A 191 11.37 11.76 -0.62
CA VAL A 191 10.76 12.48 0.51
C VAL A 191 11.04 13.99 0.43
N ALA A 192 12.27 14.39 0.09
CA ALA A 192 12.65 15.79 -0.01
C ALA A 192 11.92 16.53 -1.14
N LEU A 193 11.61 15.86 -2.26
CA LEU A 193 10.82 16.46 -3.35
C LEU A 193 9.43 16.87 -2.88
N TRP A 194 8.71 15.96 -2.20
CA TRP A 194 7.40 16.24 -1.64
C TRP A 194 7.46 17.27 -0.51
N SER A 195 8.44 17.15 0.38
CA SER A 195 8.59 18.09 1.50
C SER A 195 8.90 19.51 1.03
N ARG A 196 9.69 19.67 -0.04
CA ARG A 196 9.91 20.99 -0.65
C ARG A 196 8.65 21.51 -1.33
N PHE A 197 7.86 20.62 -1.92
CA PHE A 197 6.62 20.99 -2.59
C PHE A 197 5.49 21.32 -1.59
N LEU A 198 5.45 20.68 -0.43
CA LEU A 198 4.44 20.81 0.61
C LEU A 198 5.10 20.98 1.99
N PRO A 199 5.76 22.12 2.27
CA PRO A 199 6.58 22.30 3.46
C PRO A 199 5.79 22.28 4.78
N GLU A 200 4.48 22.52 4.73
CA GLU A 200 3.59 22.49 5.87
C GLU A 200 3.13 21.07 6.24
N LEU A 201 3.37 20.08 5.38
CA LEU A 201 3.11 18.68 5.72
C LEU A 201 4.26 18.11 6.56
N SER A 202 3.90 17.43 7.65
CA SER A 202 4.86 16.64 8.40
C SER A 202 5.47 15.56 7.51
N GLN A 203 6.79 15.43 7.57
CA GLN A 203 7.49 14.36 6.89
C GLN A 203 7.09 13.01 7.50
N PRO A 204 6.74 12.02 6.68
CA PRO A 204 6.43 10.68 7.15
C PRO A 204 7.69 10.04 7.72
N THR A 205 7.58 9.46 8.92
CA THR A 205 8.60 8.56 9.44
C THR A 205 8.54 7.25 8.67
N VAL A 206 9.68 6.78 8.19
CA VAL A 206 9.77 5.57 7.36
C VAL A 206 10.99 4.75 7.75
N ARG A 207 10.81 3.42 7.78
CA ARG A 207 11.90 2.44 7.82
C ARG A 207 12.08 1.85 6.42
N ILE A 208 13.30 1.46 6.09
CA ILE A 208 13.62 0.85 4.79
C ILE A 208 14.14 -0.56 5.02
N ALA A 209 13.49 -1.54 4.39
CA ALA A 209 13.93 -2.92 4.36
C ALA A 209 14.46 -3.27 2.97
N ILE A 210 15.74 -3.63 2.86
CA ILE A 210 16.36 -4.03 1.59
C ILE A 210 16.56 -5.55 1.56
N VAL A 211 15.75 -6.23 0.76
CA VAL A 211 15.78 -7.69 0.59
C VAL A 211 16.76 -8.09 -0.50
N ASN A 212 17.45 -9.23 -0.34
CA ASN A 212 18.49 -9.64 -1.28
C ASN A 212 17.89 -10.29 -2.54
N ARG A 213 17.51 -9.44 -3.49
CA ARG A 213 16.83 -9.81 -4.74
C ARG A 213 17.49 -9.12 -5.92
N PRO A 214 18.70 -9.53 -6.33
CA PRO A 214 19.52 -8.78 -7.28
C PRO A 214 18.95 -8.73 -8.70
N ARG A 215 18.00 -9.61 -9.04
CA ARG A 215 17.30 -9.65 -10.33
C ARG A 215 15.90 -9.04 -10.29
N SER A 216 15.43 -8.62 -9.12
CA SER A 216 14.11 -8.02 -8.97
C SER A 216 14.24 -6.51 -8.90
N THR A 217 13.37 -5.82 -9.63
CA THR A 217 13.19 -4.37 -9.51
C THR A 217 11.93 -4.00 -8.71
N PHE A 218 11.34 -4.99 -8.03
CA PHE A 218 10.10 -4.79 -7.29
C PHE A 218 10.37 -4.01 -6.00
N CYS A 219 9.60 -2.95 -5.80
CA CYS A 219 9.50 -2.20 -4.55
C CYS A 219 8.02 -2.02 -4.22
N TYR A 220 7.74 -1.74 -2.96
CA TYR A 220 6.42 -1.32 -2.53
C TYR A 220 6.52 -0.51 -1.25
N THR A 221 5.47 0.25 -0.99
CA THR A 221 5.32 1.09 0.20
C THR A 221 4.16 0.63 1.05
N ARG A 222 4.35 0.66 2.36
CA ARG A 222 3.37 0.42 3.40
C ARG A 222 3.48 1.52 4.46
N PRO A 223 2.49 1.69 5.34
CA PRO A 223 2.57 2.66 6.43
C PRO A 223 3.86 2.51 7.24
N GLY A 224 4.73 3.51 7.17
CA GLY A 224 6.02 3.53 7.87
C GLY A 224 7.10 2.59 7.33
N LEU A 225 6.91 1.98 6.16
CA LEU A 225 7.86 1.01 5.59
C LEU A 225 7.96 1.13 4.07
N ILE A 226 9.19 1.22 3.55
CA ILE A 226 9.48 0.96 2.13
C ILE A 226 10.30 -0.32 2.02
N ARG A 227 9.83 -1.24 1.19
CA ARG A 227 10.55 -2.47 0.85
C ARG A 227 11.24 -2.29 -0.49
N LEU A 228 12.55 -2.50 -0.52
CA LEU A 228 13.39 -2.43 -1.73
C LEU A 228 13.98 -3.80 -2.06
N ALA A 229 13.85 -4.25 -3.31
CA ALA A 229 14.71 -5.31 -3.82
C ALA A 229 16.11 -4.76 -4.10
N SER A 230 17.17 -5.51 -3.74
CA SER A 230 18.55 -5.08 -4.03
C SER A 230 18.83 -4.84 -5.52
N GLY A 231 18.09 -5.49 -6.43
CA GLY A 231 18.20 -5.23 -7.87
C GLY A 231 17.80 -3.81 -8.30
N VAL A 232 16.93 -3.12 -7.54
CA VAL A 232 16.58 -1.71 -7.81
C VAL A 232 17.77 -0.78 -7.64
N LEU A 233 18.71 -1.13 -6.76
CA LEU A 233 19.90 -0.34 -6.48
C LEU A 233 21.00 -0.53 -7.53
N ARG A 234 20.84 -1.49 -8.44
CA ARG A 234 21.84 -1.88 -9.44
C ARG A 234 21.50 -1.42 -10.86
N GLY A 235 20.32 -0.82 -11.05
CA GLY A 235 19.84 -0.33 -12.34
C GLY A 235 19.99 1.18 -12.53
N PRO A 236 19.60 1.71 -13.73
CA PRO A 236 19.49 3.15 -13.98
C PRO A 236 18.57 3.85 -12.96
N PRO A 237 18.65 5.19 -12.80
CA PRO A 237 18.14 5.91 -11.64
C PRO A 237 16.78 5.41 -11.16
N ALA A 238 16.71 5.08 -9.88
CA ALA A 238 15.60 4.35 -9.28
C ALA A 238 14.32 5.19 -9.19
N ALA A 239 13.73 5.54 -10.34
CA ALA A 239 12.48 6.28 -10.48
C ALA A 239 11.36 5.60 -9.69
N VAL A 240 11.37 4.26 -9.66
CA VAL A 240 10.48 3.46 -8.81
C VAL A 240 10.61 3.83 -7.33
N VAL A 241 11.80 4.14 -6.81
CA VAL A 241 11.98 4.54 -5.40
C VAL A 241 11.39 5.92 -5.13
N VAL A 242 11.45 6.85 -6.09
CA VAL A 242 10.79 8.15 -5.96
C VAL A 242 9.28 8.02 -6.01
N HIS A 243 8.76 7.14 -6.89
CA HIS A 243 7.35 6.76 -6.91
C HIS A 243 6.91 6.18 -5.55
N GLU A 244 7.63 5.18 -5.04
CA GLU A 244 7.37 4.57 -3.73
C GLU A 244 7.42 5.60 -2.59
N ALA A 245 8.40 6.51 -2.58
CA ALA A 245 8.44 7.57 -1.59
C ALA A 245 7.21 8.50 -1.64
N GLY A 246 6.59 8.66 -2.81
CA GLY A 246 5.32 9.38 -2.95
C GLY A 246 4.16 8.69 -2.25
N HIS A 247 4.15 7.36 -2.22
CA HIS A 247 3.09 6.60 -1.52
C HIS A 247 3.05 6.84 -0.02
N LEU A 248 4.16 7.29 0.60
CA LEU A 248 4.19 7.66 2.03
C LEU A 248 3.14 8.73 2.39
N TRP A 249 2.81 9.61 1.45
CA TRP A 249 1.67 10.52 1.55
C TRP A 249 0.44 9.96 0.84
N TRP A 250 0.60 9.48 -0.39
CA TRP A 250 -0.51 9.18 -1.30
C TRP A 250 -0.70 7.67 -1.49
N GLY A 251 -1.52 7.06 -0.64
CA GLY A 251 -1.77 5.62 -0.64
C GLY A 251 -1.59 5.00 0.74
N THR A 252 -0.68 5.53 1.57
CA THR A 252 -0.56 5.09 2.98
C THR A 252 -1.18 6.06 3.97
N ARG A 253 -0.95 7.37 3.81
CA ARG A 253 -1.50 8.39 4.72
C ARG A 253 -2.87 8.84 4.24
N ALA A 254 -2.95 9.44 3.05
CA ALA A 254 -4.21 9.59 2.33
C ALA A 254 -4.55 8.25 1.67
N VAL A 255 -5.65 7.63 2.10
CA VAL A 255 -6.10 6.32 1.60
C VAL A 255 -7.23 6.53 0.60
N PHE A 256 -7.24 5.72 -0.45
CA PHE A 256 -8.17 5.81 -1.57
C PHE A 256 -8.94 4.49 -1.70
N ALA A 257 -10.21 4.58 -2.08
CA ALA A 257 -11.04 3.40 -2.33
C ALA A 257 -10.61 2.73 -3.65
N ASP A 258 -11.09 1.51 -3.89
CA ASP A 258 -10.68 0.72 -5.07
C ASP A 258 -10.95 1.45 -6.39
N ASP A 259 -12.08 2.18 -6.50
CA ASP A 259 -12.43 2.98 -7.67
C ASP A 259 -11.50 4.18 -7.87
N ALA A 260 -10.75 4.56 -6.83
CA ALA A 260 -9.86 5.71 -6.76
C ALA A 260 -8.39 5.32 -6.61
N HIS A 261 -8.05 4.03 -6.75
CA HIS A 261 -6.68 3.56 -6.67
C HIS A 261 -5.75 4.30 -7.66
N TRP A 262 -6.28 4.65 -8.84
CA TRP A 262 -5.56 5.48 -9.82
C TRP A 262 -5.09 6.81 -9.24
N VAL A 263 -5.80 7.42 -8.28
CA VAL A 263 -5.41 8.69 -7.66
C VAL A 263 -4.12 8.53 -6.87
N ALA A 264 -4.01 7.46 -6.06
CA ALA A 264 -2.82 7.14 -5.29
C ALA A 264 -1.61 6.94 -6.21
N GLU A 265 -1.75 6.10 -7.22
CA GLU A 265 -0.71 5.80 -8.22
C GLU A 265 -0.29 7.06 -9.00
N SER A 266 -1.27 7.88 -9.39
CA SER A 266 -1.04 9.11 -10.14
C SER A 266 -0.28 10.15 -9.32
N LEU A 267 -0.67 10.34 -8.06
CA LEU A 267 0.01 11.25 -7.14
C LEU A 267 1.40 10.73 -6.80
N ALA A 268 1.59 9.44 -6.55
CA ALA A 268 2.91 8.84 -6.35
C ALA A 268 3.83 9.06 -7.56
N GLU A 269 3.36 8.77 -8.78
CA GLU A 269 4.11 9.00 -10.02
C GLU A 269 4.38 10.50 -10.25
N TYR A 270 3.50 11.40 -9.82
CA TYR A 270 3.73 12.83 -9.90
C TYR A 270 4.99 13.29 -9.15
N GLY A 271 5.48 12.52 -8.17
CA GLY A 271 6.80 12.74 -7.56
C GLY A 271 7.93 12.77 -8.59
N LEU A 272 7.84 12.00 -9.67
CA LEU A 272 8.81 12.03 -10.78
C LEU A 272 8.69 13.30 -11.63
N HIS A 273 7.49 13.90 -11.72
CA HIS A 273 7.34 15.22 -12.32
C HIS A 273 8.01 16.29 -11.45
N LEU A 274 7.90 16.22 -10.13
CA LEU A 274 8.64 17.11 -9.22
C LEU A 274 10.15 16.91 -9.37
N ALA A 275 10.61 15.66 -9.55
CA ALA A 275 12.01 15.36 -9.82
C ALA A 275 12.50 15.93 -11.16
N CYS A 276 11.66 15.97 -12.20
CA CYS A 276 11.97 16.69 -13.44
C CYS A 276 12.13 18.19 -13.20
N ASP A 277 11.18 18.80 -12.47
CA ASP A 277 11.22 20.25 -12.17
C ASP A 277 12.45 20.63 -11.33
N ALA A 278 12.90 19.71 -10.46
CA ALA A 278 14.13 19.85 -9.69
C ALA A 278 15.41 19.53 -10.49
N GLY A 279 15.30 19.13 -11.76
CA GLY A 279 16.44 18.77 -12.61
C GLY A 279 17.11 17.43 -12.26
N THR A 280 16.53 16.63 -11.37
CA THR A 280 17.09 15.31 -10.97
C THR A 280 16.84 14.27 -12.05
N TYR A 281 15.66 14.30 -12.70
CA TYR A 281 15.29 13.41 -13.80
C TYR A 281 14.79 14.19 -15.02
N PRO A 282 15.63 15.01 -15.67
CA PRO A 282 15.18 15.96 -16.70
C PRO A 282 14.48 15.29 -17.89
N ASP A 283 14.88 14.06 -18.23
CA ASP A 283 14.36 13.33 -19.40
C ASP A 283 13.13 12.46 -19.12
N TYR A 284 12.74 12.30 -17.85
CA TYR A 284 11.70 11.33 -17.47
C TYR A 284 10.37 11.59 -18.20
N ARG A 285 9.90 12.84 -18.28
CA ARG A 285 8.64 13.18 -18.97
C ARG A 285 8.69 12.82 -20.45
N ARG A 286 9.78 13.14 -21.15
CA ARG A 286 9.93 12.85 -22.58
C ARG A 286 9.98 11.34 -22.82
N ALA A 287 10.87 10.65 -22.11
CA ALA A 287 11.03 9.20 -22.23
C ALA A 287 9.73 8.44 -21.92
N THR A 288 9.00 8.87 -20.88
CA THR A 288 7.73 8.25 -20.50
C THR A 288 6.64 8.51 -21.53
N LEU A 289 6.56 9.72 -22.11
CA LEU A 289 5.59 10.01 -23.16
C LEU A 289 5.86 9.19 -24.44
N ASP A 290 7.13 9.02 -24.80
CA ASP A 290 7.52 8.19 -25.96
C ASP A 290 7.23 6.70 -25.71
N ALA A 291 7.47 6.21 -24.48
CA ALA A 291 7.05 4.87 -24.06
C ALA A 291 5.52 4.71 -24.14
N LEU A 292 4.74 5.66 -23.63
CA LEU A 292 3.28 5.61 -23.72
C LEU A 292 2.77 5.61 -25.17
N ARG A 293 3.46 6.25 -26.12
CA ARG A 293 3.05 6.22 -27.54
C ARG A 293 3.27 4.86 -28.21
N THR A 294 4.18 4.05 -27.68
CA THR A 294 4.63 2.80 -28.32
C THR A 294 4.13 1.56 -27.58
N LEU A 295 3.96 1.63 -26.25
CA LEU A 295 3.45 0.54 -25.45
C LEU A 295 2.01 0.19 -25.84
N ASN A 296 1.75 -1.12 -26.01
CA ASN A 296 0.46 -1.65 -26.41
C ASN A 296 -0.10 -0.96 -27.68
N ASP A 297 0.77 -0.70 -28.65
CA ASP A 297 0.46 0.01 -29.91
C ASP A 297 -0.24 1.38 -29.69
N GLY A 298 -0.03 2.00 -28.52
CA GLY A 298 -0.68 3.24 -28.13
C GLY A 298 -2.20 3.13 -27.95
N ARG A 299 -2.75 1.91 -27.78
CA ARG A 299 -4.19 1.66 -27.56
C ARG A 299 -4.61 1.92 -26.11
N LEU A 300 -4.09 1.13 -25.14
CA LEU A 300 -4.40 1.28 -23.71
C LEU A 300 -4.20 2.71 -23.16
N PRO A 301 -3.17 3.48 -23.56
CA PRO A 301 -3.03 4.86 -23.10
C PRO A 301 -4.19 5.80 -23.46
N ARG A 302 -5.06 5.39 -24.40
CA ARG A 302 -6.28 6.13 -24.76
C ARG A 302 -7.43 5.90 -23.77
N ASP A 303 -7.40 4.80 -23.01
CA ASP A 303 -8.44 4.46 -22.03
C ASP A 303 -8.34 5.39 -20.81
N GLY A 304 -9.47 5.74 -20.21
CA GLY A 304 -9.52 6.53 -18.97
C GLY A 304 -8.77 5.88 -17.82
N LEU A 305 -8.33 6.69 -16.84
CA LEU A 305 -7.63 6.17 -15.66
C LEU A 305 -8.50 5.20 -14.85
N ALA A 306 -9.82 5.41 -14.78
CA ALA A 306 -10.74 4.50 -14.11
C ALA A 306 -10.76 3.12 -14.80
N ALA A 307 -10.83 3.08 -16.13
CA ALA A 307 -10.80 1.84 -16.90
C ALA A 307 -9.45 1.11 -16.77
N LEU A 308 -8.35 1.85 -16.78
CA LEU A 308 -7.00 1.29 -16.57
C LEU A 308 -6.83 0.72 -15.15
N SER A 309 -7.47 1.31 -14.14
CA SER A 309 -7.41 0.82 -12.75
C SER A 309 -8.00 -0.58 -12.59
N GLY A 310 -9.04 -0.91 -13.37
CA GLY A 310 -9.64 -2.26 -13.39
C GLY A 310 -8.94 -3.24 -14.33
N SER A 311 -7.92 -2.81 -15.07
CA SER A 311 -7.26 -3.62 -16.10
C SER A 311 -6.13 -4.46 -15.49
N PRO A 312 -6.14 -5.80 -15.66
CA PRO A 312 -5.10 -6.65 -15.09
C PRO A 312 -3.77 -6.52 -15.86
N GLY A 313 -2.68 -6.77 -15.14
CA GLY A 313 -1.36 -6.98 -15.73
C GLY A 313 -0.41 -5.79 -15.69
N LYS A 314 0.88 -6.09 -15.86
CA LYS A 314 1.98 -5.14 -15.64
C LYS A 314 2.00 -3.97 -16.62
N VAL A 315 1.56 -4.19 -17.85
CA VAL A 315 1.52 -3.12 -18.88
C VAL A 315 0.44 -2.10 -18.54
N ALA A 316 -0.77 -2.57 -18.19
CA ALA A 316 -1.85 -1.69 -17.75
C ALA A 316 -1.47 -0.90 -16.50
N ALA A 317 -0.89 -1.55 -15.49
CA ALA A 317 -0.40 -0.89 -14.27
C ALA A 317 0.67 0.18 -14.58
N PHE A 318 1.62 -0.11 -15.47
CA PHE A 318 2.61 0.89 -15.90
C PHE A 318 1.95 2.08 -16.61
N ILE A 319 0.99 1.83 -17.50
CA ILE A 319 0.30 2.89 -18.24
C ILE A 319 -0.53 3.74 -17.28
N LEU A 320 -1.26 3.11 -16.34
CA LEU A 320 -2.04 3.78 -15.29
C LEU A 320 -1.19 4.79 -14.53
N ARG A 321 -0.08 4.35 -13.91
CA ARG A 321 0.79 5.23 -13.12
C ARG A 321 1.38 6.35 -13.98
N ALA A 322 1.93 6.01 -15.15
CA ALA A 322 2.61 6.95 -16.03
C ALA A 322 1.66 8.03 -16.57
N LYS A 323 0.51 7.62 -17.13
CA LYS A 323 -0.55 8.54 -17.57
C LYS A 323 -1.10 9.34 -16.39
N GLY A 324 -1.22 8.70 -15.23
CA GLY A 324 -1.65 9.31 -13.98
C GLY A 324 -0.80 10.50 -13.55
N GLY A 325 0.54 10.36 -13.58
CA GLY A 325 1.46 11.48 -13.31
C GLY A 325 1.23 12.68 -14.25
N PHE A 326 0.97 12.43 -15.54
CA PHE A 326 0.59 13.48 -16.48
C PHE A 326 -0.79 14.09 -16.19
N ALA A 327 -1.77 13.28 -15.78
CA ALA A 327 -3.09 13.77 -15.40
C ALA A 327 -3.02 14.70 -14.18
N VAL A 328 -2.22 14.35 -13.17
CA VAL A 328 -1.97 15.22 -12.00
C VAL A 328 -1.24 16.50 -12.42
N ALA A 329 -0.26 16.41 -13.32
CA ALA A 329 0.39 17.60 -13.87
C ALA A 329 -0.60 18.51 -14.63
N ALA A 330 -1.55 17.95 -15.37
CA ALA A 330 -2.61 18.68 -16.04
C ALA A 330 -3.64 19.25 -15.04
N LEU A 331 -3.91 18.54 -13.95
CA LEU A 331 -4.76 19.02 -12.86
C LEU A 331 -4.13 20.24 -12.19
N ARG A 332 -2.85 20.19 -11.81
CA ARG A 332 -2.11 21.35 -11.26
C ARG A 332 -2.22 22.58 -12.15
N LYS A 333 -2.09 22.42 -13.48
CA LYS A 333 -2.27 23.52 -14.44
C LYS A 333 -3.71 24.05 -14.49
N THR A 334 -4.69 23.16 -14.32
CA THR A 334 -6.11 23.49 -14.38
C THR A 334 -6.57 24.23 -13.12
N LEU A 335 -6.11 23.82 -11.94
CA LEU A 335 -6.46 24.43 -10.66
C LEU A 335 -5.63 25.70 -10.37
N GLY A 336 -4.39 25.76 -10.85
CA GLY A 336 -3.40 26.74 -10.39
C GLY A 336 -2.61 26.21 -9.19
N GLU A 337 -1.46 26.81 -8.91
CA GLU A 337 -0.51 26.35 -7.88
C GLU A 337 -1.16 26.28 -6.49
N ASP A 338 -1.78 27.37 -6.04
CA ASP A 338 -2.29 27.50 -4.68
C ASP A 338 -3.46 26.54 -4.41
N ALA A 339 -4.42 26.46 -5.34
CA ALA A 339 -5.55 25.54 -5.22
C ALA A 339 -5.11 24.08 -5.31
N PHE A 340 -4.09 23.77 -6.11
CA PHE A 340 -3.52 22.42 -6.15
C PHE A 340 -2.81 22.05 -4.85
N ARG A 341 -2.06 22.98 -4.24
CA ARG A 341 -1.48 22.73 -2.91
C ARG A 341 -2.55 22.58 -1.84
N ASP A 342 -3.58 23.43 -1.81
CA ASP A 342 -4.69 23.30 -0.87
C ASP A 342 -5.42 21.95 -1.03
N LEU A 343 -5.60 21.47 -2.27
CA LEU A 343 -6.09 20.12 -2.52
C LEU A 343 -5.25 19.07 -1.79
N LEU A 344 -3.92 19.09 -1.98
CA LEU A 344 -3.02 18.10 -1.38
C LEU A 344 -3.00 18.20 0.15
N TYR A 345 -3.01 19.40 0.74
CA TYR A 345 -3.13 19.56 2.19
C TYR A 345 -4.46 19.04 2.73
N ARG A 346 -5.56 19.14 1.97
CA ARG A 346 -6.86 18.60 2.38
C ARG A 346 -6.92 17.09 2.24
N LEU A 347 -6.30 16.52 1.20
CA LEU A 347 -6.16 15.07 1.06
C LEU A 347 -5.36 14.48 2.21
N ASP A 348 -4.23 15.11 2.57
CA ASP A 348 -3.44 14.69 3.72
C ASP A 348 -4.22 14.82 5.04
N ARG A 349 -4.99 15.90 5.24
CA ARG A 349 -5.85 16.06 6.42
C ARG A 349 -7.04 15.11 6.46
N ALA A 350 -7.45 14.56 5.31
CA ALA A 350 -8.44 13.50 5.24
C ALA A 350 -7.87 12.14 5.65
N ALA A 351 -6.55 12.02 5.83
CA ALA A 351 -5.92 10.83 6.37
C ALA A 351 -6.57 10.38 7.68
N GLY A 352 -6.89 9.09 7.77
CA GLY A 352 -7.55 8.51 8.94
C GLY A 352 -9.07 8.69 9.02
N ARG A 353 -9.70 9.38 8.06
CA ARG A 353 -11.17 9.50 7.97
C ARG A 353 -11.85 8.49 7.04
N GLY A 354 -11.08 7.55 6.49
CA GLY A 354 -11.55 6.55 5.54
C GLY A 354 -10.96 6.74 4.14
N ALA A 355 -11.37 5.86 3.23
CA ALA A 355 -10.87 5.80 1.86
C ALA A 355 -11.65 6.77 0.95
N LEU A 356 -10.96 7.64 0.22
CA LEU A 356 -11.58 8.59 -0.70
C LEU A 356 -11.89 7.94 -2.05
N THR A 357 -13.11 8.13 -2.57
CA THR A 357 -13.52 7.66 -3.91
C THR A 357 -13.08 8.60 -5.02
N SER A 358 -13.17 8.17 -6.28
CA SER A 358 -12.81 8.99 -7.44
C SER A 358 -13.69 10.24 -7.53
N ALA A 359 -14.98 10.07 -7.30
CA ALA A 359 -15.94 11.17 -7.24
C ALA A 359 -15.62 12.11 -6.08
N GLY A 360 -15.26 11.59 -4.91
CA GLY A 360 -14.86 12.38 -3.75
C GLY A 360 -13.61 13.23 -4.00
N PHE A 361 -12.59 12.65 -4.65
CA PHE A 361 -11.39 13.38 -5.06
C PHE A 361 -11.70 14.53 -6.03
N LEU A 362 -12.48 14.26 -7.09
CA LEU A 362 -12.84 15.28 -8.08
C LEU A 362 -13.74 16.37 -7.48
N ALA A 363 -14.66 16.00 -6.58
CA ALA A 363 -15.49 16.96 -5.87
C ALA A 363 -14.64 17.88 -4.98
N LEU A 364 -13.70 17.33 -4.21
CA LEU A 364 -12.79 18.11 -3.39
C LEU A 364 -11.94 19.07 -4.24
N ALA A 365 -11.39 18.58 -5.37
CA ALA A 365 -10.63 19.39 -6.30
C ALA A 365 -11.46 20.52 -6.95
N ALA A 366 -12.74 20.27 -7.24
CA ALA A 366 -13.67 21.29 -7.72
C ALA A 366 -13.98 22.33 -6.64
N THR A 367 -14.16 21.90 -5.39
CA THR A 367 -14.39 22.80 -4.24
C THR A 367 -13.23 23.74 -4.00
N VAL A 368 -11.98 23.24 -3.94
CA VAL A 368 -10.82 24.10 -3.67
C VAL A 368 -10.53 25.09 -4.80
N SER A 369 -10.89 24.75 -6.04
CA SER A 369 -10.68 25.63 -7.18
C SER A 369 -11.85 26.56 -7.47
N GLY A 370 -13.03 26.31 -6.87
CA GLY A 370 -14.27 27.02 -7.20
C GLY A 370 -14.73 26.80 -8.64
N ARG A 371 -14.28 25.71 -9.30
CA ARG A 371 -14.51 25.45 -10.73
C ARG A 371 -15.03 24.03 -10.94
N SER A 372 -15.87 23.84 -11.96
CA SER A 372 -16.24 22.51 -12.40
C SER A 372 -15.03 21.80 -13.03
N LEU A 373 -14.87 20.51 -12.68
CA LEU A 373 -13.86 19.62 -13.25
C LEU A 373 -14.45 18.59 -14.23
N THR A 374 -15.69 18.77 -14.69
CA THR A 374 -16.35 17.83 -15.62
C THR A 374 -15.52 17.60 -16.89
N THR A 375 -14.97 18.66 -17.49
CA THR A 375 -14.13 18.53 -18.70
C THR A 375 -12.80 17.83 -18.40
N PHE A 376 -12.25 18.02 -17.19
CA PHE A 376 -11.04 17.33 -16.78
C PHE A 376 -11.31 15.83 -16.61
N ALA A 377 -12.38 15.48 -15.88
CA ALA A 377 -12.79 14.11 -15.63
C ALA A 377 -13.00 13.33 -16.94
N ARG A 378 -13.80 13.88 -17.86
CA ARG A 378 -14.09 13.25 -19.17
C ARG A 378 -12.87 13.04 -20.06
N ARG A 379 -11.79 13.81 -19.85
CA ARG A 379 -10.60 13.75 -20.69
C ARG A 379 -9.54 12.81 -20.15
N TRP A 380 -9.47 12.67 -18.83
CA TRP A 380 -8.37 11.99 -18.15
C TRP A 380 -8.81 10.77 -17.37
N VAL A 381 -9.98 10.82 -16.74
CA VAL A 381 -10.44 9.85 -15.75
C VAL A 381 -11.39 8.83 -16.36
N ASP A 382 -12.45 9.33 -17.00
CA ASP A 382 -13.41 8.53 -17.77
C ASP A 382 -12.77 8.05 -19.08
#